data_AF-A0A961UT46-F1
#
_entry.id   AF-A0A961UT46-F1
#
_cell.length_a   1.000
_cell.length_b   1.000
_cell.length_c   1.000
_cell.angle_alpha   90.00
_cell.angle_beta   90.00
_cell.angle_gamma   90.00
#
_symmetry.space_group_name_H-M   'P 1'
#
loop_
_entity.id
_entity.type
_entity.pdbx_description
1 polymer ?
#
loop_
_entity_poly.entity_id
_entity_poly.type
_entity_poly.pdbx_seq_one_letter_code
_entity_poly.pdbx_strand_id
1 'polypeptide(L)'
;MTDKRWLLPVATALLFALAWPVRHLPSDRLAAVKEETALFAAQSWHYQLDNIDVDRLADTPADVLVIDYAKKQGKIPLTRQDVARIKAGPDGRKRIVLAYLSVGEAEEYRFYWRPEWKT
;
A
#
# COMPACT_ATOMS: atom_id res chain seq x y z
N MET A 1 9.55 -26.12 -47.24
CA MET A 1 9.26 -25.17 -46.13
C MET A 1 8.14 -25.77 -45.30
N THR A 2 8.42 -26.23 -44.07
CA THR A 2 7.43 -26.91 -43.21
C THR A 2 6.50 -25.88 -42.58
N ASP A 3 5.19 -26.07 -42.75
CA ASP A 3 4.17 -25.19 -42.19
C ASP A 3 4.16 -25.31 -40.65
N LYS A 4 4.58 -24.24 -39.97
CA LYS A 4 4.74 -24.15 -38.52
C LYS A 4 3.49 -23.61 -37.82
N ARG A 5 2.38 -23.39 -38.53
CA ARG A 5 1.16 -22.78 -37.98
C ARG A 5 0.51 -23.60 -36.85
N TRP A 6 0.81 -24.89 -36.73
CA TRP A 6 0.35 -25.72 -35.61
C TRP A 6 1.05 -25.42 -34.27
N LEU A 7 2.23 -24.80 -34.29
CA LEU A 7 3.01 -24.57 -33.06
C LEU A 7 2.35 -23.55 -32.14
N LEU A 8 1.64 -22.56 -32.70
CA LEU A 8 0.91 -21.55 -31.91
C LEU A 8 -0.19 -22.17 -31.03
N PRO A 9 -1.19 -22.90 -31.57
CA PRO A 9 -2.27 -23.46 -30.75
C PRO A 9 -1.77 -24.49 -29.73
N VAL A 10 -0.74 -25.26 -30.06
CA VAL A 10 -0.12 -26.23 -29.13
C VAL A 10 0.59 -25.49 -27.98
N ALA A 11 1.35 -24.43 -28.26
CA ALA A 11 1.99 -23.63 -27.23
C ALA A 11 0.96 -22.92 -26.33
N THR A 12 -0.14 -22.43 -26.92
CA THR A 12 -1.25 -21.84 -26.15
C THR A 12 -1.92 -22.87 -25.25
N ALA A 13 -2.23 -24.07 -25.75
CA ALA A 13 -2.83 -25.15 -24.96
C ALA A 13 -1.90 -25.61 -23.81
N LEU A 14 -0.59 -25.69 -24.06
CA LEU A 14 0.41 -26.01 -23.03
C LEU A 14 0.50 -24.91 -21.97
N LEU A 15 0.49 -23.63 -22.36
CA LEU A 15 0.45 -22.50 -21.41
C LEU A 15 -0.81 -22.55 -20.53
N PHE A 16 -1.98 -22.85 -21.11
CA PHE A 16 -3.22 -23.02 -20.35
C PHE A 16 -3.15 -24.22 -19.39
N ALA A 17 -2.64 -25.37 -19.85
CA ALA A 17 -2.49 -26.57 -19.01
C ALA A 17 -1.49 -26.36 -17.86
N LEU A 18 -0.42 -25.59 -18.09
CA LEU A 18 0.57 -25.23 -17.06
C LEU A 18 0.07 -24.16 -16.09
N ALA A 19 -0.82 -23.25 -16.53
CA ALA A 19 -1.43 -22.23 -15.67
C ALA A 19 -2.66 -22.75 -14.90
N TRP A 20 -3.32 -23.81 -15.38
CA TRP A 20 -4.52 -24.40 -14.77
C TRP A 20 -4.36 -24.81 -13.29
N PRO A 21 -3.22 -25.38 -12.84
CA PRO A 21 -3.00 -25.70 -11.43
C PRO A 21 -2.94 -24.45 -10.55
N VAL A 22 -2.65 -23.28 -11.11
CA VAL A 22 -2.44 -22.03 -10.35
C VAL A 22 -3.70 -21.17 -10.33
N ARG A 23 -4.72 -21.50 -11.14
CA ARG A 23 -5.96 -20.71 -11.31
C ARG A 23 -6.79 -20.48 -10.04
N HIS A 24 -6.57 -21.32 -9.02
CA HIS A 24 -7.30 -21.25 -7.75
C HIS A 24 -6.55 -20.43 -6.69
N LEU A 25 -5.33 -19.97 -6.97
CA LEU A 25 -4.67 -18.98 -6.12
C LEU A 25 -5.47 -17.69 -6.20
N PRO A 26 -6.06 -17.21 -5.08
CA PRO A 26 -6.70 -15.92 -5.07
C PRO A 26 -5.69 -14.86 -5.48
N SER A 27 -6.07 -13.93 -6.35
CA SER A 27 -5.28 -12.72 -6.68
C SER A 27 -4.74 -12.03 -5.43
N ASP A 28 -5.52 -12.13 -4.36
CA ASP A 28 -5.32 -11.49 -3.07
C ASP A 28 -4.10 -12.10 -2.34
N ARG A 29 -3.85 -13.41 -2.51
CA ARG A 29 -2.65 -14.06 -1.98
C ARG A 29 -1.39 -13.66 -2.73
N LEU A 30 -1.46 -13.49 -4.05
CA LEU A 30 -0.34 -13.02 -4.85
C LEU A 30 0.01 -11.56 -4.53
N ALA A 31 -1.01 -10.71 -4.33
CA ALA A 31 -0.83 -9.34 -3.88
C ALA A 31 -0.21 -9.26 -2.48
N ALA A 32 -0.71 -10.09 -1.54
CA ALA A 32 -0.16 -10.16 -0.18
C ALA A 32 1.31 -10.59 -0.17
N VAL A 33 1.68 -11.66 -0.90
CA VAL A 33 3.09 -12.11 -1.01
C VAL A 33 3.98 -11.00 -1.59
N LYS A 34 3.48 -10.25 -2.58
CA LYS A 34 4.22 -9.12 -3.15
C LYS A 34 4.44 -7.99 -2.14
N GLU A 35 3.43 -7.64 -1.35
CA GLU A 35 3.56 -6.62 -0.29
C GLU A 35 4.46 -7.09 0.86
N GLU A 36 4.35 -8.35 1.27
CA GLU A 36 5.22 -8.97 2.29
C GLU A 36 6.69 -8.91 1.84
N THR A 37 6.95 -9.28 0.59
CA THR A 37 8.29 -9.18 -0.01
C THR A 37 8.78 -7.73 -0.05
N ALA A 38 7.90 -6.76 -0.34
CA ALA A 38 8.25 -5.36 -0.36
C ALA A 38 8.60 -4.82 1.04
N LEU A 39 7.93 -5.30 2.10
CA LEU A 39 8.24 -4.92 3.47
C LEU A 39 9.58 -5.52 3.93
N PHE A 40 9.84 -6.80 3.63
CA PHE A 40 11.13 -7.43 3.93
C PHE A 40 12.29 -6.82 3.15
N ALA A 41 12.03 -6.31 1.94
CA ALA A 41 13.04 -5.65 1.10
C ALA A 41 13.25 -4.17 1.43
N ALA A 42 12.40 -3.56 2.27
CA ALA A 42 12.51 -2.16 2.62
C ALA A 42 13.83 -1.88 3.35
N GLN A 43 14.54 -0.83 2.92
CA GLN A 43 15.82 -0.43 3.52
C GLN A 43 15.68 0.82 4.38
N SER A 44 14.59 1.57 4.20
CA SER A 44 14.37 2.86 4.84
C SER A 44 12.91 3.03 5.25
N TRP A 45 12.69 3.73 6.36
CA TRP A 45 11.36 4.11 6.83
C TRP A 45 11.32 5.55 7.30
N HIS A 46 10.18 6.21 7.09
CA HIS A 46 9.89 7.56 7.57
C HIS A 46 8.71 7.52 8.53
N TYR A 47 8.85 8.14 9.70
CA TYR A 47 7.83 8.18 10.74
C TYR A 47 7.42 9.62 11.03
N GLN A 48 6.15 9.95 10.78
CA GLN A 48 5.66 11.31 10.98
C GLN A 48 4.17 11.30 11.31
N LEU A 49 3.82 11.67 12.55
CA LEU A 49 2.44 11.67 13.02
C LEU A 49 1.78 13.06 13.08
N ASP A 50 2.53 14.13 12.85
CA ASP A 50 2.00 15.48 12.87
C ASP A 50 2.53 16.30 11.69
N ASN A 51 1.87 17.42 11.43
CA ASN A 51 2.16 18.33 10.32
C ASN A 51 2.20 17.58 8.97
N ILE A 52 1.25 16.66 8.79
CA ILE A 52 1.07 15.89 7.56
C ILE A 52 0.81 16.85 6.40
N ASP A 53 1.78 16.90 5.49
CA ASP A 53 1.74 17.61 4.22
C ASP A 53 1.88 16.59 3.09
N VAL A 54 0.90 16.56 2.19
CA VAL A 54 0.77 15.51 1.18
C VAL A 54 1.93 15.54 0.19
N ASP A 55 2.32 16.73 -0.25
CA ASP A 55 3.36 16.89 -1.27
C ASP A 55 4.75 16.64 -0.69
N ARG A 56 5.03 17.12 0.53
CA ARG A 56 6.28 16.80 1.21
C ARG A 56 6.44 15.32 1.51
N LEU A 57 5.37 14.65 1.92
CA LEU A 57 5.40 13.20 2.11
C LEU A 57 5.60 12.49 0.78
N ALA A 58 4.93 12.93 -0.29
CA ALA A 58 5.12 12.40 -1.64
C ALA A 58 6.59 12.47 -2.09
N ASP A 59 7.29 13.55 -1.73
CA ASP A 59 8.69 13.79 -2.12
C ASP A 59 9.74 13.12 -1.19
N THR A 60 9.31 12.52 -0.07
CA THR A 60 10.22 11.86 0.89
C THR A 60 10.81 10.58 0.28
N PRO A 61 12.14 10.32 0.28
CA PRO A 61 12.73 9.15 -0.39
C PRO A 61 12.80 7.89 0.51
N ALA A 62 11.69 7.47 1.12
CA ALA A 62 11.62 6.29 1.98
C ALA A 62 10.78 5.14 1.37
N ASP A 63 11.17 3.88 1.64
CA ASP A 63 10.48 2.67 1.17
C ASP A 63 9.18 2.38 1.94
N VAL A 64 9.13 2.77 3.22
CA VAL A 64 7.95 2.66 4.09
C VAL A 64 7.68 4.00 4.76
N LEU A 65 6.42 4.44 4.72
CA LEU A 65 5.96 5.60 5.49
C LEU A 65 5.00 5.13 6.58
N VAL A 66 5.23 5.55 7.81
CA VAL A 66 4.28 5.41 8.91
C VAL A 66 3.79 6.81 9.27
N ILE A 67 2.52 7.07 9.00
CA ILE A 67 1.94 8.40 9.11
C ILE A 67 0.61 8.37 9.85
N ASP A 68 0.18 9.54 10.32
CA ASP A 68 -1.18 9.71 10.80
C ASP A 68 -2.21 9.58 9.66
N TYR A 69 -3.41 9.10 9.97
CA TYR A 69 -4.51 9.05 9.00
C TYR A 69 -5.02 10.44 8.59
N ALA A 70 -4.70 11.48 9.37
CA ALA A 70 -5.25 12.82 9.24
C ALA A 70 -4.21 13.95 9.33
N LYS A 71 -4.51 15.02 8.61
CA LYS A 71 -3.85 16.33 8.63
C LYS A 71 -4.36 17.16 9.80
N LYS A 72 -3.67 18.27 10.07
CA LYS A 72 -4.05 19.26 11.10
C LYS A 72 -4.27 18.60 12.47
N GLN A 73 -3.23 17.98 13.04
CA GLN A 73 -3.25 17.35 14.36
C GLN A 73 -4.32 16.25 14.46
N GLY A 74 -4.41 15.36 13.47
CA GLY A 74 -5.33 14.23 13.51
C GLY A 74 -6.81 14.55 13.22
N LYS A 75 -7.14 15.79 12.82
CA LYS A 75 -8.53 16.28 12.68
C LYS A 75 -9.12 16.18 11.27
N ILE A 76 -8.31 16.34 10.23
CA ILE A 76 -8.79 16.34 8.84
C ILE A 76 -8.27 15.09 8.14
N PRO A 77 -9.11 14.06 7.91
CA PRO A 77 -8.70 12.82 7.28
C PRO A 77 -8.04 13.04 5.91
N LEU A 78 -7.02 12.25 5.60
CA LEU A 78 -6.46 12.17 4.25
C LEU A 78 -7.52 11.62 3.29
N THR A 79 -7.61 12.22 2.11
CA THR A 79 -8.50 11.71 1.06
C THR A 79 -7.87 10.49 0.38
N ARG A 80 -8.68 9.73 -0.37
CA ARG A 80 -8.16 8.66 -1.24
C ARG A 80 -7.10 9.18 -2.22
N GLN A 81 -7.29 10.39 -2.75
CA GLN A 81 -6.34 11.03 -3.66
C GLN A 81 -5.05 11.41 -2.95
N ASP A 82 -5.12 11.92 -1.72
CA ASP A 82 -3.93 12.23 -0.91
C ASP A 82 -3.10 10.96 -0.68
N VAL A 83 -3.74 9.86 -0.26
CA VAL A 83 -3.05 8.59 -0.03
C VAL A 83 -2.46 8.03 -1.33
N ALA A 84 -3.17 8.15 -2.45
CA ALA A 84 -2.66 7.73 -3.75
C ALA A 84 -1.43 8.54 -4.18
N ARG A 85 -1.43 9.85 -3.95
CA ARG A 85 -0.30 10.75 -4.21
C ARG A 85 0.91 10.36 -3.35
N ILE A 86 0.71 10.15 -2.05
CA ILE A 86 1.80 9.73 -1.14
C ILE A 86 2.35 8.35 -1.53
N LYS A 87 1.51 7.41 -1.98
CA LYS A 87 1.94 6.07 -2.41
C LYS A 87 2.78 6.06 -3.68
N ALA A 88 2.69 7.08 -4.51
CA ALA A 88 3.61 7.31 -5.63
C ALA A 88 4.82 8.07 -5.08
N GLY A 89 5.89 7.35 -4.73
CA GLY A 89 7.12 7.95 -4.22
C GLY A 89 7.77 8.91 -5.23
N PRO A 90 8.83 9.64 -4.82
CA PRO A 90 9.45 10.67 -5.65
C PRO A 90 10.06 10.12 -6.96
N ASP A 91 10.43 8.85 -6.98
CA ASP A 91 10.97 8.13 -8.13
C ASP A 91 9.90 7.36 -8.94
N GLY A 92 8.62 7.58 -8.63
CA GLY A 92 7.49 6.90 -9.25
C GLY A 92 7.29 5.45 -8.80
N ARG A 93 8.14 4.91 -7.92
CA ARG A 93 7.91 3.57 -7.35
C ARG A 93 6.75 3.62 -6.36
N LYS A 94 5.96 2.55 -6.35
CA LYS A 94 4.99 2.32 -5.27
C LYS A 94 5.73 1.93 -4.00
N ARG A 95 5.29 2.49 -2.87
CA ARG A 95 5.84 2.24 -1.54
C ARG A 95 4.75 1.91 -0.54
N ILE A 96 5.15 1.35 0.61
CA ILE A 96 4.22 0.98 1.67
C ILE A 96 3.90 2.24 2.48
N VAL A 97 2.61 2.47 2.75
CA VAL A 97 2.14 3.57 3.61
C VAL A 97 1.22 2.97 4.67
N LEU A 98 1.63 3.07 5.92
CA LEU A 98 0.95 2.55 7.10
C LEU A 98 0.33 3.71 7.88
N ALA A 99 -0.92 3.52 8.32
CA ALA A 99 -1.58 4.46 9.21
C ALA A 99 -1.27 4.09 10.67
N TYR A 100 -0.75 5.05 11.44
CA TYR A 100 -0.65 4.93 12.89
C TYR A 100 -2.04 4.90 13.52
N LEU A 101 -2.21 4.02 14.51
CA LEU A 101 -3.40 3.93 15.32
C LEU A 101 -3.00 3.55 16.76
N SER A 102 -3.26 4.43 17.72
CA SER A 102 -3.18 4.07 19.13
C SER A 102 -4.36 3.16 19.49
N VAL A 103 -4.07 1.96 20.00
CA VAL A 103 -5.08 1.00 20.46
C VAL A 103 -5.10 0.82 21.98
N GLY A 104 -4.07 1.31 22.67
CA GLY A 104 -3.94 1.25 24.13
C GLY A 104 -4.38 2.52 24.85
N GLU A 105 -4.54 3.63 24.13
CA GLU A 105 -4.87 4.93 24.69
C GLU A 105 -5.87 5.68 23.79
N ALA A 106 -6.81 6.39 24.41
CA ALA A 106 -7.69 7.31 23.72
C ALA A 106 -7.01 8.69 23.59
N GLU A 107 -7.00 9.26 22.40
CA GLU A 107 -6.33 10.52 22.09
C GLU A 107 -7.36 11.66 22.02
N GLU A 108 -7.20 12.70 22.86
CA GLU A 108 -8.21 13.76 23.05
C GLU A 108 -8.53 14.61 21.82
N TYR A 109 -7.66 14.61 20.82
CA TYR A 109 -7.80 15.39 19.60
C TYR A 109 -8.44 14.62 18.44
N ARG A 110 -8.83 13.36 18.66
CA ARG A 110 -9.41 12.49 17.62
C ARG A 110 -10.91 12.68 17.48
N PHE A 111 -11.42 12.29 16.31
CA PHE A 111 -12.84 12.35 15.96
C PHE A 111 -13.74 11.53 16.92
N TYR A 112 -13.19 10.48 17.54
CA TYR A 112 -13.94 9.60 18.44
C TYR A 112 -14.00 10.14 19.87
N TRP A 113 -13.14 11.11 20.22
CA TRP A 113 -13.08 11.64 21.57
C TRP A 113 -14.38 12.32 21.94
N ARG A 114 -14.86 12.05 23.15
CA ARG A 114 -16.06 12.70 23.70
C ARG A 114 -15.64 13.62 24.85
N PRO A 115 -15.99 14.92 24.81
CA PRO A 115 -15.61 15.86 25.87
C PRO A 115 -16.01 15.42 27.27
N GLU A 116 -17.09 14.63 27.40
CA GLU A 116 -17.60 14.11 28.67
C GLU A 116 -16.68 13.06 29.32
N TRP A 117 -15.63 12.58 28.63
CA TRP A 117 -14.64 11.68 29.22
C TRP A 117 -13.64 12.38 30.15
N LYS A 118 -13.59 13.72 30.15
CA LYS A 118 -12.74 14.51 31.05
C LYS A 118 -13.30 14.71 32.45
N THR A 119 -14.53 14.27 32.68
CA THR A 119 -15.30 14.51 33.91
C THR A 119 -15.52 13.27 34.74
#